data_AF-A0AA45RRW9-F1
#
_entry.id   AF-A0AA45RRW9-F1
#
_cell.length_a   1.000
_cell.length_b   1.000
_cell.length_c   1.000
_cell.angle_alpha   90.00
_cell.angle_beta   90.00
_cell.angle_gamma   90.00
#
_symmetry.space_group_name_H-M   'P 1'
#
loop_
_entity.id
_entity.type
_entity.pdbx_description
1 polymer ?
#
loop_
_entity_poly.entity_id
_entity_poly.type
_entity_poly.pdbx_seq_one_letter_code
_entity_poly.pdbx_strand_id
1 'polypeptide(L)'
;MKKQKLVLSAVAAGILSAYGPQVFASVTSPVIGPLLWSEEFNGAALNTSLWTAVDGNGCQINLCGYGNQELEYYSPNNVSIVNVPFEPNTRALALKAQSQTVGSNVFTSGKIGSFGKVQVQYGMVEIRMSTPQLGIGLWPAAWMLGVSPQAWPRNGEMDIVEMGHKASSRAAAGNPTPAIDNFVGSNVITWQQAACVPGNESCAASTAWQTKNWYTPSQSLANRFVIYRLYWTDTQMRFTVVDNGVEHDLYDNPLPVNSTALQAPFYLLFNLAVGGNFTDAATPGQVTAPLPGTMYVDYVRVYQLDGKGSVQLGSQSTAEVGKFGVFTDNTPVNNKLVAGTSSDIFVWNNASVTPGNLPPYEGGNVMAWSFNTPGQWFGGSVESRQARDMSNFRNGTMKLKIKIPANVAFTVGVQDTYTNQNAVKFPANATTYGLVRNGDWGTATIPVADLAGSKIALQSMLDLFQIASDSAALPGSAFQMAIDDIVWDTGTPTPTPTPTPTPTPTPTPTPTPTPTPTPTPTPTPAAQQTSATMLKFSLNTSSWADVHYTVNGGGQLNVRMTQNAGTNSYTASGLKIGDVVNYSFTYWDTAHNYAVDTALQSYTMK
;
A
#
# COMPACT_ATOMS: atom_id res chain seq x y z
N MET A 1 15.73 -7.75 -4.52
CA MET A 1 16.97 -7.82 -3.72
C MET A 1 16.58 -7.96 -2.25
N LYS A 2 17.24 -8.84 -1.47
CA LYS A 2 16.90 -9.05 -0.05
C LYS A 2 17.30 -7.81 0.75
N LYS A 3 16.32 -7.02 1.21
CA LYS A 3 16.53 -5.90 2.14
C LYS A 3 16.64 -6.47 3.58
N GLN A 4 17.69 -6.15 4.33
CA GLN A 4 17.81 -6.54 5.75
C GLN A 4 17.88 -5.30 6.65
N LYS A 5 17.15 -5.35 7.76
CA LYS A 5 17.00 -4.23 8.69
C LYS A 5 18.26 -4.09 9.56
N LEU A 6 18.79 -2.87 9.68
CA LEU A 6 19.83 -2.57 10.67
C LEU A 6 19.19 -2.29 12.03
N VAL A 7 19.65 -2.95 13.09
CA VAL A 7 19.21 -2.65 14.47
C VAL A 7 20.15 -1.57 15.01
N LEU A 8 19.68 -0.32 15.11
CA LEU A 8 20.39 0.70 15.90
C LEU A 8 20.23 0.39 17.39
N SER A 9 21.34 0.40 18.11
CA SER A 9 21.37 0.29 19.57
C SER A 9 20.91 1.62 20.18
N ALA A 10 19.60 1.78 20.41
CA ALA A 10 19.09 2.91 21.17
C ALA A 10 19.14 2.59 22.68
N VAL A 11 19.86 3.40 23.46
CA VAL A 11 19.77 3.38 24.93
C VAL A 11 18.49 4.15 25.31
N ALA A 12 17.43 3.42 25.66
CA ALA A 12 16.21 4.02 26.18
C ALA A 12 16.42 4.45 27.64
N ALA A 13 16.57 5.75 27.89
CA ALA A 13 16.45 6.31 29.23
C ALA A 13 14.95 6.43 29.58
N GLY A 14 14.42 5.47 30.33
CA GLY A 14 13.04 5.47 30.80
C GLY A 14 12.82 6.47 31.94
N ILE A 15 11.97 7.48 31.72
CA ILE A 15 11.37 8.26 32.80
C ILE A 15 10.14 7.47 33.28
N LEU A 16 10.20 6.92 34.50
CA LEU A 16 9.04 6.34 35.17
C LEU A 16 8.13 7.47 35.65
N SER A 17 7.06 7.75 34.90
CA SER A 17 5.89 8.46 35.43
C SER A 17 4.92 7.42 36.01
N ALA A 18 4.68 7.48 37.32
CA ALA A 18 3.69 6.65 37.99
C ALA A 18 2.27 7.04 37.55
N TYR A 19 1.65 6.21 36.72
CA TYR A 19 0.22 6.27 36.43
C TYR A 19 -0.51 5.27 37.35
N GLY A 20 -1.67 5.67 37.86
CA GLY A 20 -2.58 4.80 38.60
C GLY A 20 -3.00 3.57 37.78
N PRO A 21 -3.61 2.55 38.39
CA PRO A 21 -3.89 1.27 37.73
C PRO A 21 -4.78 1.50 36.49
N GLN A 22 -4.16 1.41 35.32
CA GLN A 22 -4.87 1.31 34.04
C GLN A 22 -5.52 -0.08 34.04
N VAL A 23 -6.85 -0.14 33.96
CA VAL A 23 -7.54 -1.38 33.64
C VAL A 23 -7.18 -1.71 32.20
N PHE A 24 -6.30 -2.69 32.00
CA PHE A 24 -5.92 -3.14 30.67
C PHE A 24 -7.15 -3.76 29.98
N ALA A 25 -7.39 -3.38 28.72
CA ALA A 25 -8.37 -4.04 27.87
C ALA A 25 -8.09 -5.55 27.85
N SER A 26 -9.12 -6.36 28.04
CA SER A 26 -9.01 -7.82 28.17
C SER A 26 -9.75 -8.50 27.04
N VAL A 27 -9.07 -9.37 26.30
CA VAL A 27 -9.73 -10.20 25.28
C VAL A 27 -10.42 -11.43 25.87
N THR A 28 -10.17 -11.79 27.13
CA THR A 28 -10.78 -12.96 27.80
C THR A 28 -12.07 -12.62 28.55
N SER A 29 -12.25 -11.37 28.96
CA SER A 29 -13.50 -10.86 29.56
C SER A 29 -13.82 -9.47 29.02
N PRO A 30 -14.03 -9.34 27.70
CA PRO A 30 -14.18 -8.04 27.07
C PRO A 30 -15.55 -7.42 27.30
N VAL A 31 -15.60 -6.09 27.37
CA VAL A 31 -16.81 -5.29 27.14
C VAL A 31 -16.92 -4.99 25.66
N ILE A 32 -17.92 -5.57 25.01
CA ILE A 32 -18.26 -5.27 23.62
C ILE A 32 -19.04 -3.97 23.60
N GLY A 33 -18.44 -2.94 23.00
CA GLY A 33 -19.01 -1.62 22.85
C GLY A 33 -19.85 -1.47 21.58
N PRO A 34 -20.10 -0.23 21.13
CA PRO A 34 -20.93 0.03 19.96
C PRO A 34 -20.36 -0.58 18.67
N LEU A 35 -21.25 -0.84 17.72
CA LEU A 35 -20.90 -1.17 16.33
C LEU A 35 -20.19 0.04 15.70
N LEU A 36 -18.98 -0.16 15.20
CA LEU A 36 -18.17 0.85 14.52
C LEU A 36 -18.44 0.86 13.02
N TRP A 37 -18.61 -0.32 12.43
CA TRP A 37 -18.87 -0.48 11.00
C TRP A 37 -19.41 -1.89 10.71
N SER A 38 -20.21 -2.03 9.65
CA SER A 38 -20.58 -3.33 9.11
C SER A 38 -20.80 -3.33 7.60
N GLU A 39 -20.71 -4.52 7.03
CA GLU A 39 -21.26 -4.86 5.72
C GLU A 39 -22.17 -6.09 5.90
N GLU A 40 -23.43 -5.93 5.52
CA GLU A 40 -24.51 -6.92 5.70
C GLU A 40 -24.85 -7.65 4.39
N PHE A 41 -24.18 -7.32 3.28
CA PHE A 41 -24.33 -7.97 1.98
C PHE A 41 -25.78 -8.13 1.50
N ASN A 42 -26.65 -7.17 1.83
CA ASN A 42 -28.07 -7.17 1.44
C ASN A 42 -28.36 -6.40 0.14
N GLY A 43 -27.34 -5.74 -0.43
CA GLY A 43 -27.46 -4.95 -1.65
C GLY A 43 -27.80 -5.76 -2.90
N ALA A 44 -28.10 -5.08 -4.02
CA ALA A 44 -28.33 -5.76 -5.30
C ALA A 44 -27.04 -6.37 -5.90
N ALA A 45 -25.88 -5.80 -5.56
CA ALA A 45 -24.57 -6.21 -6.03
C ALA A 45 -23.50 -5.84 -4.98
N LEU A 46 -22.25 -6.29 -5.20
CA LEU A 46 -21.12 -5.95 -4.35
C LEU A 46 -20.92 -4.43 -4.29
N ASN A 47 -20.80 -3.86 -3.08
CA ASN A 47 -20.51 -2.45 -2.91
C ASN A 47 -19.04 -2.15 -3.27
N THR A 48 -18.81 -1.65 -4.47
CA THR A 48 -17.46 -1.38 -5.00
C THR A 48 -16.76 -0.21 -4.32
N SER A 49 -17.46 0.62 -3.53
CA SER A 49 -16.81 1.62 -2.68
C SER A 49 -16.12 1.01 -1.46
N LEU A 50 -16.52 -0.21 -1.05
CA LEU A 50 -15.99 -0.93 0.12
C LEU A 50 -15.09 -2.10 -0.29
N TRP A 51 -15.37 -2.73 -1.42
CA TRP A 51 -14.72 -3.98 -1.85
C TRP A 51 -14.18 -3.92 -3.28
N THR A 52 -13.08 -4.63 -3.52
CA THR A 52 -12.55 -4.89 -4.86
C THR A 52 -12.56 -6.39 -5.10
N ALA A 53 -13.20 -6.85 -6.18
CA ALA A 53 -13.07 -8.22 -6.64
C ALA A 53 -11.73 -8.40 -7.34
N VAL A 54 -11.04 -9.50 -7.04
CA VAL A 54 -9.75 -9.83 -7.64
C VAL A 54 -9.95 -10.54 -8.97
N ASP A 55 -9.15 -10.15 -9.96
CA ASP A 55 -9.13 -10.73 -11.29
C ASP A 55 -7.69 -11.20 -11.60
N GLY A 56 -7.49 -12.51 -11.66
CA GLY A 56 -6.18 -13.12 -11.90
C GLY A 56 -5.80 -14.25 -10.95
N ASN A 57 -4.67 -14.89 -11.27
CA ASN A 57 -4.06 -16.00 -10.53
C ASN A 57 -2.78 -15.58 -9.77
N GLY A 58 -2.53 -14.27 -9.65
CA GLY A 58 -1.38 -13.69 -8.95
C GLY A 58 -0.16 -13.41 -9.84
N CYS A 59 -0.10 -13.94 -11.06
CA CYS A 59 1.02 -13.68 -11.97
C CYS A 59 1.15 -12.19 -12.36
N GLN A 60 0.04 -11.46 -12.39
CA GLN A 60 -0.01 -10.02 -12.68
C GLN A 60 0.72 -9.16 -11.63
N ILE A 61 0.98 -9.70 -10.44
CA ILE A 61 1.78 -9.08 -9.37
C ILE A 61 3.07 -9.88 -9.08
N ASN A 62 3.52 -10.70 -10.04
CA ASN A 62 4.70 -11.57 -9.92
C ASN A 62 4.62 -12.55 -8.73
N LEU A 63 3.40 -12.99 -8.40
CA LEU A 63 3.10 -13.93 -7.33
C LEU A 63 2.14 -15.01 -7.86
N CYS A 64 2.53 -15.69 -8.94
CA CYS A 64 1.72 -16.76 -9.55
C CYS A 64 1.27 -17.81 -8.53
N GLY A 65 0.01 -18.24 -8.61
CA GLY A 65 -0.62 -19.13 -7.63
C GLY A 65 -0.70 -18.50 -6.23
N TYR A 66 -0.73 -17.16 -6.17
CA TYR A 66 -0.70 -16.33 -4.96
C TYR A 66 0.36 -16.70 -3.91
N GLY A 67 1.47 -17.32 -4.34
CA GLY A 67 2.57 -17.76 -3.47
C GLY A 67 2.32 -19.13 -2.82
N ASN A 68 1.13 -19.71 -3.01
CA ASN A 68 0.69 -20.95 -2.40
C ASN A 68 0.45 -22.09 -3.41
N GLN A 69 0.82 -21.91 -4.67
CA GLN A 69 0.52 -22.86 -5.76
C GLN A 69 -1.00 -23.08 -5.94
N GLU A 70 -1.80 -22.05 -5.68
CA GLU A 70 -3.25 -22.03 -5.93
C GLU A 70 -3.56 -22.34 -7.42
N LEU A 71 -4.61 -23.14 -7.67
CA LEU A 71 -4.93 -23.69 -9.00
C LEU A 71 -6.01 -22.87 -9.73
N GLU A 72 -6.74 -22.01 -9.04
CA GLU A 72 -7.80 -21.19 -9.59
C GLU A 72 -7.31 -19.91 -10.26
N TYR A 73 -8.14 -19.41 -11.17
CA TYR A 73 -8.14 -18.01 -11.58
C TYR A 73 -9.26 -17.30 -10.80
N TYR A 74 -8.95 -16.33 -9.94
CA TYR A 74 -10.00 -15.51 -9.35
C TYR A 74 -10.61 -14.62 -10.42
N SER A 75 -11.95 -14.55 -10.47
CA SER A 75 -12.66 -13.70 -11.42
C SER A 75 -13.80 -12.95 -10.74
N PRO A 76 -14.04 -11.67 -11.09
CA PRO A 76 -15.22 -10.92 -10.64
C PRO A 76 -16.55 -11.60 -10.97
N ASN A 77 -16.61 -12.43 -12.02
CA ASN A 77 -17.80 -13.19 -12.41
C ASN A 77 -18.20 -14.27 -11.41
N ASN A 78 -17.28 -14.66 -10.52
CA ASN A 78 -17.50 -15.63 -9.46
C ASN A 78 -17.89 -14.97 -8.12
N VAL A 79 -18.15 -13.65 -8.13
CA VAL A 79 -18.53 -12.84 -6.97
C VAL A 79 -19.92 -12.26 -7.18
N SER A 80 -20.85 -12.51 -6.26
CA SER A 80 -22.23 -12.01 -6.37
C SER A 80 -22.89 -11.83 -5.00
N ILE A 81 -24.00 -11.09 -4.95
CA ILE A 81 -24.85 -10.99 -3.76
C ILE A 81 -26.17 -11.72 -4.03
N VAL A 82 -26.41 -12.85 -3.37
CA VAL A 82 -27.51 -13.77 -3.71
C VAL A 82 -28.29 -14.23 -2.48
N ASN A 83 -29.50 -14.73 -2.70
CA ASN A 83 -30.24 -15.47 -1.68
C ASN A 83 -29.51 -16.78 -1.36
N VAL A 84 -29.39 -17.12 -0.08
CA VAL A 84 -28.73 -18.35 0.36
C VAL A 84 -29.66 -19.56 0.16
N PRO A 85 -29.24 -20.61 -0.57
CA PRO A 85 -30.14 -21.72 -0.91
C PRO A 85 -30.67 -22.53 0.27
N PHE A 86 -29.91 -22.59 1.37
CA PHE A 86 -30.24 -23.40 2.56
C PHE A 86 -30.72 -22.55 3.75
N GLU A 87 -30.79 -21.23 3.61
CA GLU A 87 -31.26 -20.32 4.67
C GLU A 87 -32.20 -19.27 4.08
N PRO A 88 -33.53 -19.52 4.09
CA PRO A 88 -34.52 -18.59 3.55
C PRO A 88 -34.44 -17.21 4.20
N ASN A 89 -34.65 -16.16 3.39
CA ASN A 89 -34.57 -14.75 3.77
C ASN A 89 -33.16 -14.22 4.10
N THR A 90 -32.13 -15.04 3.95
CA THR A 90 -30.73 -14.59 4.07
C THR A 90 -30.18 -14.27 2.68
N ARG A 91 -29.59 -13.07 2.54
CA ARG A 91 -28.78 -12.69 1.38
C ARG A 91 -27.33 -12.56 1.83
N ALA A 92 -26.41 -12.98 0.98
CA ALA A 92 -25.01 -13.05 1.33
C ALA A 92 -24.13 -12.76 0.11
N LEU A 93 -22.90 -12.35 0.40
CA LEU A 93 -21.80 -12.47 -0.56
C LEU A 93 -21.59 -13.95 -0.89
N ALA A 94 -21.61 -14.29 -2.17
CA ALA A 94 -21.28 -15.60 -2.69
C ALA A 94 -19.96 -15.56 -3.46
N LEU A 95 -18.99 -16.36 -3.00
CA LEU A 95 -17.71 -16.62 -3.66
C LEU A 95 -17.75 -18.05 -4.20
N LYS A 96 -17.86 -18.18 -5.53
CA LYS A 96 -18.19 -19.46 -6.17
C LYS A 96 -16.98 -20.06 -6.88
N ALA A 97 -16.50 -21.21 -6.41
CA ALA A 97 -15.50 -22.02 -7.11
C ALA A 97 -16.16 -22.91 -8.17
N GLN A 98 -15.58 -23.01 -9.36
CA GLN A 98 -16.11 -23.79 -10.48
C GLN A 98 -15.00 -24.45 -11.31
N SER A 99 -15.31 -25.62 -11.90
CA SER A 99 -14.52 -26.18 -13.01
C SER A 99 -14.80 -25.36 -14.28
N GLN A 100 -13.91 -24.41 -14.55
CA GLN A 100 -14.00 -23.51 -15.70
C GLN A 100 -12.58 -23.10 -16.08
N THR A 101 -12.22 -23.30 -17.34
CA THR A 101 -10.88 -22.97 -17.84
C THR A 101 -10.78 -21.49 -18.21
N VAL A 102 -9.78 -20.81 -17.65
CA VAL A 102 -9.36 -19.45 -18.02
C VAL A 102 -7.84 -19.45 -18.15
N GLY A 103 -7.34 -19.26 -19.38
CA GLY A 103 -5.92 -19.42 -19.67
C GLY A 103 -5.43 -20.84 -19.35
N SER A 104 -4.42 -20.97 -18.50
CA SER A 104 -3.88 -22.26 -18.04
C SER A 104 -4.54 -22.80 -16.76
N ASN A 105 -5.37 -22.00 -16.08
CA ASN A 105 -6.10 -22.43 -14.89
C ASN A 105 -7.39 -23.15 -15.31
N VAL A 106 -7.66 -24.31 -14.71
CA VAL A 106 -8.87 -25.12 -15.03
C VAL A 106 -10.01 -24.92 -14.01
N PHE A 107 -9.76 -24.09 -13.00
CA PHE A 107 -10.77 -23.65 -12.03
C PHE A 107 -10.87 -22.13 -12.05
N THR A 108 -12.06 -21.63 -11.75
CA THR A 108 -12.29 -20.22 -11.39
C THR A 108 -12.84 -20.13 -9.98
N SER A 109 -12.62 -19.01 -9.30
CA SER A 109 -13.23 -18.74 -7.99
C SER A 109 -13.40 -17.26 -7.69
N GLY A 110 -13.99 -16.94 -6.53
CA GLY A 110 -14.17 -15.58 -6.04
C GLY A 110 -13.17 -15.20 -4.94
N LYS A 111 -12.64 -13.98 -5.04
CA LYS A 111 -11.86 -13.30 -3.98
C LYS A 111 -12.20 -11.83 -3.97
N ILE A 112 -12.43 -11.26 -2.79
CA ILE A 112 -12.60 -9.83 -2.60
C ILE A 112 -11.67 -9.31 -1.50
N GLY A 113 -11.31 -8.03 -1.57
CA GLY A 113 -10.56 -7.36 -0.50
C GLY A 113 -10.91 -5.89 -0.35
N SER A 114 -10.65 -5.32 0.82
CA SER A 114 -10.98 -3.94 1.18
C SER A 114 -9.77 -2.98 1.23
N PHE A 115 -8.64 -3.36 0.60
CA PHE A 115 -7.43 -2.51 0.57
C PHE A 115 -7.74 -1.11 0.03
N GLY A 116 -7.32 -0.08 0.77
CA GLY A 116 -7.60 1.33 0.46
C GLY A 116 -9.06 1.76 0.58
N LYS A 117 -9.94 0.90 1.13
CA LYS A 117 -11.40 1.12 1.22
C LYS A 117 -11.94 0.98 2.63
N VAL A 118 -11.67 -0.12 3.32
CA VAL A 118 -12.05 -0.35 4.71
C VAL A 118 -10.83 -0.85 5.46
N GLN A 119 -10.44 -0.12 6.50
CA GLN A 119 -9.27 -0.39 7.33
C GLN A 119 -9.70 -0.44 8.78
N VAL A 120 -9.40 -1.54 9.46
CA VAL A 120 -9.77 -1.82 10.84
C VAL A 120 -8.52 -1.81 11.70
N GLN A 121 -8.55 -1.12 12.82
CA GLN A 121 -7.49 -1.18 13.83
C GLN A 121 -8.12 -1.47 15.18
N TYR A 122 -7.76 -2.62 15.77
CA TYR A 122 -8.33 -3.13 17.02
C TYR A 122 -9.86 -3.33 16.96
N GLY A 123 -10.45 -3.70 18.10
CA GLY A 123 -11.87 -3.98 18.24
C GLY A 123 -12.20 -5.47 18.19
N MET A 124 -13.48 -5.79 18.06
CA MET A 124 -13.95 -7.15 17.77
C MET A 124 -14.44 -7.19 16.33
N VAL A 125 -13.79 -8.00 15.49
CA VAL A 125 -14.24 -8.33 14.14
C VAL A 125 -15.06 -9.62 14.22
N GLU A 126 -16.31 -9.58 13.80
CA GLU A 126 -17.23 -10.72 13.75
C GLU A 126 -17.64 -10.99 12.30
N ILE A 127 -17.49 -12.24 11.85
CA ILE A 127 -17.82 -12.67 10.50
C ILE A 127 -18.77 -13.86 10.60
N ARG A 128 -19.95 -13.74 9.99
CA ARG A 128 -20.88 -14.88 9.82
C ARG A 128 -20.74 -15.44 8.42
N MET A 129 -20.21 -16.66 8.31
CA MET A 129 -19.98 -17.29 7.01
C MET A 129 -20.30 -18.79 7.01
N SER A 130 -20.57 -19.32 5.81
CA SER A 130 -20.74 -20.73 5.52
C SER A 130 -19.73 -21.15 4.46
N THR A 131 -19.19 -22.36 4.61
CA THR A 131 -18.38 -23.02 3.58
C THR A 131 -19.22 -24.02 2.79
N PRO A 132 -18.84 -24.38 1.55
CA PRO A 132 -19.40 -25.56 0.89
C PRO A 132 -18.84 -26.84 1.51
N GLN A 133 -19.27 -28.01 1.02
CA GLN A 133 -18.52 -29.24 1.24
C GLN A 133 -17.14 -29.10 0.60
N LEU A 134 -16.08 -29.23 1.40
CA LEU A 134 -14.76 -28.83 0.94
C LEU A 134 -14.11 -29.89 0.06
N GLY A 135 -14.35 -31.17 0.35
CA GLY A 135 -13.65 -32.30 -0.29
C GLY A 135 -12.13 -32.07 -0.36
N ILE A 136 -11.40 -32.77 -1.23
CA ILE A 136 -10.00 -32.40 -1.46
C ILE A 136 -9.97 -31.20 -2.40
N GLY A 137 -9.42 -30.08 -1.93
CA GLY A 137 -9.00 -28.95 -2.77
C GLY A 137 -9.67 -27.62 -2.46
N LEU A 138 -10.87 -27.53 -1.90
CA LEU A 138 -11.42 -26.21 -1.55
C LEU A 138 -10.81 -25.69 -0.26
N TRP A 139 -10.34 -24.44 -0.31
CA TRP A 139 -9.69 -23.74 0.81
C TRP A 139 -10.32 -22.35 1.01
N PRO A 140 -11.42 -22.26 1.77
CA PRO A 140 -12.02 -20.98 2.13
C PRO A 140 -11.20 -20.27 3.20
N ALA A 141 -11.10 -18.95 3.08
CA ALA A 141 -10.45 -18.10 4.07
C ALA A 141 -11.20 -16.78 4.27
N ALA A 142 -11.28 -16.35 5.54
CA ALA A 142 -11.60 -14.99 5.92
C ALA A 142 -10.51 -14.45 6.83
N TRP A 143 -9.82 -13.43 6.35
CA TRP A 143 -8.51 -13.04 6.86
C TRP A 143 -8.26 -11.55 6.63
N MET A 144 -7.13 -11.07 7.16
CA MET A 144 -6.76 -9.67 7.12
C MET A 144 -5.28 -9.51 6.81
N LEU A 145 -4.93 -8.44 6.08
CA LEU A 145 -3.55 -8.01 5.85
C LEU A 145 -3.36 -6.58 6.33
N GLY A 146 -2.18 -6.25 6.86
CA GLY A 146 -1.90 -4.89 7.30
C GLY A 146 -1.77 -3.92 6.14
N VAL A 147 -2.12 -2.66 6.38
CA VAL A 147 -2.13 -1.60 5.35
C VAL A 147 -0.75 -1.03 5.05
N SER A 148 0.26 -1.47 5.81
CA SER A 148 1.67 -1.11 5.57
C SER A 148 2.08 -1.46 4.14
N PRO A 149 2.75 -0.55 3.41
CA PRO A 149 3.24 -0.81 2.07
C PRO A 149 4.51 -1.69 2.06
N GLN A 150 5.02 -2.07 3.22
CA GLN A 150 6.17 -2.97 3.30
C GLN A 150 5.80 -4.36 2.80
N ALA A 151 6.76 -5.03 2.16
CA ALA A 151 6.55 -6.39 1.66
C ALA A 151 6.18 -7.36 2.79
N TRP A 152 5.25 -8.27 2.51
CA TRP A 152 4.92 -9.37 3.39
C TRP A 152 6.19 -10.17 3.77
N PRO A 153 6.33 -10.59 5.04
CA PRO A 153 5.35 -10.59 6.14
C PRO A 153 5.45 -9.35 7.06
N ARG A 154 6.11 -8.27 6.62
CA ARG A 154 6.28 -7.06 7.46
C ARG A 154 5.01 -6.25 7.63
N ASN A 155 4.10 -6.31 6.66
CA ASN A 155 2.77 -5.72 6.78
C ASN A 155 1.86 -6.50 7.74
N GLY A 156 2.16 -7.77 8.02
CA GLY A 156 1.39 -8.60 8.94
C GLY A 156 0.13 -9.20 8.33
N GLU A 157 -0.24 -10.37 8.82
CA GLU A 157 -1.37 -11.18 8.38
C GLU A 157 -2.11 -11.76 9.60
N MET A 158 -3.43 -11.71 9.58
CA MET A 158 -4.29 -12.31 10.61
C MET A 158 -5.37 -13.15 9.92
N ASP A 159 -5.22 -14.46 10.00
CA ASP A 159 -6.15 -15.44 9.45
C ASP A 159 -7.20 -15.76 10.51
N ILE A 160 -8.38 -15.13 10.40
CA ILE A 160 -9.47 -15.32 11.37
C ILE A 160 -10.02 -16.74 11.27
N VAL A 161 -10.22 -17.19 10.03
CA VAL A 161 -10.60 -18.57 9.72
C VAL A 161 -10.02 -19.03 8.39
N GLU A 162 -9.49 -20.25 8.40
CA GLU A 162 -9.14 -21.05 7.22
C GLU A 162 -9.63 -22.48 7.40
N MET A 163 -10.14 -23.10 6.34
CA MET A 163 -10.54 -24.51 6.33
C MET A 163 -10.04 -25.22 5.07
N GLY A 164 -10.20 -26.55 4.94
CA GLY A 164 -9.72 -27.27 3.76
C GLY A 164 -8.29 -27.77 3.85
N HIS A 165 -7.71 -27.71 5.06
CA HIS A 165 -6.35 -28.12 5.35
C HIS A 165 -6.09 -29.59 4.98
N LYS A 166 -4.90 -29.86 4.43
CA LYS A 166 -4.41 -31.20 4.13
C LYS A 166 -4.47 -32.13 5.33
N ALA A 167 -4.65 -33.42 5.09
CA ALA A 167 -4.80 -34.43 6.13
C ALA A 167 -3.64 -34.44 7.15
N SER A 168 -2.41 -34.21 6.68
CA SER A 168 -1.22 -34.15 7.55
C SER A 168 -1.25 -32.97 8.53
N SER A 169 -1.80 -31.82 8.15
CA SER A 169 -1.99 -30.68 9.06
C SER A 169 -3.08 -30.96 10.08
N ARG A 170 -4.20 -31.58 9.66
CA ARG A 170 -5.33 -31.89 10.53
C ARG A 170 -5.02 -33.00 11.53
N ALA A 171 -4.11 -33.91 11.21
CA ALA A 171 -3.70 -35.01 12.09
C ALA A 171 -3.13 -34.51 13.44
N ALA A 172 -2.59 -33.30 13.49
CA ALA A 172 -2.10 -32.70 14.73
C ALA A 172 -3.23 -32.38 15.74
N ALA A 173 -4.48 -32.27 15.30
CA ALA A 173 -5.62 -31.96 16.15
C ALA A 173 -6.26 -33.19 16.83
N GLY A 174 -5.84 -34.41 16.47
CA GLY A 174 -6.31 -35.61 17.17
C GLY A 174 -6.31 -36.87 16.31
N ASN A 175 -6.56 -37.99 17.00
CA ASN A 175 -6.76 -39.31 16.40
C ASN A 175 -8.15 -39.84 16.81
N PRO A 176 -9.07 -40.14 15.85
CA PRO A 176 -8.87 -40.05 14.40
C PRO A 176 -8.69 -38.61 13.93
N THR A 177 -7.94 -38.43 12.83
CA THR A 177 -7.81 -37.14 12.16
C THR A 177 -9.21 -36.57 11.90
N PRO A 178 -9.51 -35.33 12.35
CA PRO A 178 -10.81 -34.70 12.10
C PRO A 178 -11.18 -34.73 10.62
N ALA A 179 -12.46 -34.69 10.26
CA ALA A 179 -12.90 -34.57 8.86
C ALA A 179 -12.62 -33.16 8.31
N ILE A 180 -12.61 -32.99 6.98
CA ILE A 180 -12.11 -31.74 6.38
C ILE A 180 -13.04 -30.56 6.65
N ASP A 181 -14.35 -30.83 6.69
CA ASP A 181 -15.39 -29.88 7.03
C ASP A 181 -15.54 -29.67 8.56
N ASN A 182 -14.73 -30.36 9.37
CA ASN A 182 -14.79 -30.37 10.82
C ASN A 182 -13.48 -29.85 11.43
N PHE A 183 -12.75 -29.00 10.71
CA PHE A 183 -11.49 -28.47 11.19
C PHE A 183 -11.38 -26.99 10.83
N VAL A 184 -11.22 -26.16 11.86
CA VAL A 184 -11.02 -24.71 11.72
C VAL A 184 -9.59 -24.35 12.10
N GLY A 185 -8.88 -23.73 11.17
CA GLY A 185 -7.57 -23.11 11.40
C GLY A 185 -7.70 -21.60 11.59
N SER A 186 -6.78 -21.04 12.36
CA SER A 186 -6.47 -19.61 12.40
C SER A 186 -4.96 -19.46 12.55
N ASN A 187 -4.45 -18.27 12.24
CA ASN A 187 -3.02 -18.00 12.22
C ASN A 187 -2.75 -16.49 12.28
N VAL A 188 -1.57 -16.13 12.78
CA VAL A 188 -1.02 -14.78 12.70
C VAL A 188 0.38 -14.91 12.14
N ILE A 189 0.67 -14.16 11.07
CA ILE A 189 1.99 -14.15 10.44
C ILE A 189 2.56 -12.75 10.48
N THR A 190 3.76 -12.63 11.04
CA THR A 190 4.51 -11.37 11.05
C THR A 190 5.97 -11.62 10.71
N TRP A 191 6.68 -10.58 10.31
CA TRP A 191 8.12 -10.66 10.18
C TRP A 191 8.79 -10.74 11.55
N GLN A 192 9.69 -11.71 11.75
CA GLN A 192 10.56 -11.77 12.92
C GLN A 192 11.98 -12.14 12.49
N GLN A 193 12.97 -11.44 13.04
CA GLN A 193 14.38 -11.72 12.74
C GLN A 193 14.76 -13.17 13.06
N ALA A 194 14.21 -13.73 14.15
CA ALA A 194 14.46 -15.11 14.55
C ALA A 194 13.92 -16.15 13.56
N ALA A 195 12.95 -15.78 12.72
CA ALA A 195 12.39 -16.66 11.69
C ALA A 195 13.19 -16.63 10.38
N CYS A 196 14.18 -15.72 10.24
CA CYS A 196 15.06 -15.65 9.08
C CYS A 196 16.06 -16.82 9.06
N VAL A 197 15.63 -18.00 8.62
CA VAL A 197 16.45 -19.22 8.53
C VAL A 197 16.48 -19.73 7.09
N PRO A 198 17.48 -20.57 6.70
CA PRO A 198 17.47 -21.21 5.38
C PRO A 198 16.16 -21.95 5.12
N GLY A 199 15.52 -21.70 3.99
CA GLY A 199 14.19 -22.22 3.66
C GLY A 199 12.99 -21.38 4.14
N ASN A 200 13.25 -20.32 4.93
CA ASN A 200 12.27 -19.29 5.29
C ASN A 200 12.85 -17.89 5.06
N GLU A 201 13.21 -17.61 3.81
CA GLU A 201 13.88 -16.36 3.43
C GLU A 201 12.99 -15.11 3.59
N SER A 202 11.67 -15.29 3.67
CA SER A 202 10.72 -14.21 3.98
C SER A 202 10.77 -13.81 5.46
N CYS A 203 11.34 -14.66 6.31
CA CYS A 203 11.32 -14.55 7.77
C CYS A 203 9.90 -14.49 8.35
N ALA A 204 8.97 -15.20 7.72
CA ALA A 204 7.60 -15.32 8.21
C ALA A 204 7.60 -16.13 9.52
N ALA A 205 7.24 -15.46 10.61
CA ALA A 205 6.95 -16.10 11.89
C ALA A 205 5.44 -16.30 11.99
N SER A 206 5.05 -17.56 12.00
CA SER A 206 3.66 -17.98 12.11
C SER A 206 3.37 -18.48 13.52
N THR A 207 2.22 -18.08 14.06
CA THR A 207 1.69 -18.65 15.31
C THR A 207 1.14 -20.06 15.10
N ALA A 208 1.21 -20.61 13.87
CA ALA A 208 0.71 -21.95 13.55
C ALA A 208 1.36 -23.08 14.38
N TRP A 209 2.57 -22.83 14.90
CA TRP A 209 3.35 -23.75 15.71
C TRP A 209 3.18 -23.55 17.23
N GLN A 210 2.46 -22.50 17.66
CA GLN A 210 2.16 -22.25 19.07
C GLN A 210 0.92 -23.04 19.51
N THR A 211 0.71 -23.18 20.82
CA THR A 211 -0.36 -23.96 21.47
C THR A 211 -1.75 -23.69 20.88
N LYS A 212 -2.21 -24.58 19.99
CA LYS A 212 -3.51 -24.47 19.31
C LYS A 212 -4.56 -25.32 20.00
N ASN A 213 -5.74 -24.72 20.17
CA ASN A 213 -6.96 -25.40 20.59
C ASN A 213 -7.91 -25.46 19.38
N TRP A 214 -7.52 -26.21 18.34
CA TRP A 214 -8.32 -26.25 17.11
C TRP A 214 -9.77 -26.63 17.39
N TYR A 215 -10.72 -25.91 16.79
CA TYR A 215 -12.11 -26.29 16.88
C TYR A 215 -12.41 -27.44 15.93
N THR A 216 -12.73 -28.61 16.51
CA THR A 216 -13.04 -29.84 15.77
C THR A 216 -14.43 -30.38 16.16
N PRO A 217 -15.52 -29.81 15.59
CA PRO A 217 -16.87 -30.25 15.92
C PRO A 217 -17.13 -31.67 15.46
N SER A 218 -18.08 -32.36 16.11
CA SER A 218 -18.54 -33.68 15.67
C SER A 218 -19.43 -33.61 14.42
N GLN A 219 -20.12 -32.49 14.22
CA GLN A 219 -20.95 -32.23 13.04
C GLN A 219 -20.20 -31.37 12.02
N SER A 220 -20.41 -31.68 10.75
CA SER A 220 -19.84 -30.89 9.64
C SER A 220 -20.26 -29.42 9.74
N LEU A 221 -19.33 -28.53 9.41
CA LEU A 221 -19.59 -27.09 9.28
C LEU A 221 -20.04 -26.71 7.85
N ALA A 222 -20.01 -27.65 6.90
CA ALA A 222 -20.40 -27.38 5.53
C ALA A 222 -21.90 -27.04 5.40
N ASN A 223 -22.20 -26.09 4.51
CA ASN A 223 -23.56 -25.66 4.13
C ASN A 223 -24.42 -25.19 5.31
N ARG A 224 -23.80 -24.56 6.32
CA ARG A 224 -24.49 -23.83 7.38
C ARG A 224 -23.64 -22.66 7.85
N PHE A 225 -24.29 -21.62 8.36
CA PHE A 225 -23.57 -20.46 8.89
C PHE A 225 -22.99 -20.72 10.27
N VAL A 226 -21.77 -20.24 10.45
CA VAL A 226 -21.00 -20.23 11.69
C VAL A 226 -20.44 -18.83 11.86
N ILE A 227 -20.27 -18.39 13.10
CA ILE A 227 -19.69 -17.08 13.41
C ILE A 227 -18.23 -17.25 13.83
N TYR A 228 -17.35 -16.41 13.29
CA TYR A 228 -15.93 -16.37 13.62
C TYR A 228 -15.59 -14.99 14.15
N ARG A 229 -14.83 -14.92 15.26
CA ARG A 229 -14.47 -13.65 15.88
C ARG A 229 -12.96 -13.51 16.06
N LEU A 230 -12.49 -12.29 15.84
CA LEU A 230 -11.20 -11.79 16.28
C LEU A 230 -11.44 -10.67 17.29
N TYR A 231 -11.02 -10.88 18.53
CA TYR A 231 -10.88 -9.84 19.53
C TYR A 231 -9.45 -9.33 19.47
N TRP A 232 -9.25 -8.04 19.24
CA TRP A 232 -7.92 -7.48 18.99
C TRP A 232 -7.76 -6.14 19.71
N THR A 233 -6.73 -6.07 20.55
CA THR A 233 -6.30 -4.86 21.26
C THR A 233 -4.88 -4.52 20.86
N ASP A 234 -4.30 -3.47 21.46
CA ASP A 234 -2.89 -3.11 21.31
C ASP A 234 -1.92 -4.09 21.99
N THR A 235 -2.42 -5.02 22.81
CA THR A 235 -1.59 -5.94 23.61
C THR A 235 -1.90 -7.42 23.39
N GLN A 236 -3.13 -7.78 23.06
CA GLN A 236 -3.57 -9.17 22.93
C GLN A 236 -4.59 -9.37 21.79
N MET A 237 -4.61 -10.60 21.28
CA MET A 237 -5.58 -11.11 20.31
C MET A 237 -6.21 -12.41 20.79
N ARG A 238 -7.47 -12.64 20.46
CA ARG A 238 -8.18 -13.90 20.72
C ARG A 238 -9.04 -14.24 19.51
N PHE A 239 -8.94 -15.49 19.07
CA PHE A 239 -9.64 -16.02 17.90
C PHE A 239 -10.64 -17.05 18.35
N THR A 240 -11.90 -16.94 17.93
CA THR A 240 -12.96 -17.86 18.36
C THR A 240 -13.88 -18.28 17.23
N VAL A 241 -14.55 -19.41 17.44
CA VAL A 241 -15.67 -19.90 16.64
C VAL A 241 -16.90 -19.93 17.54
N VAL A 242 -18.01 -19.33 17.12
CA VAL A 242 -19.31 -19.49 17.76
C VAL A 242 -20.14 -20.45 16.92
N ASP A 243 -20.33 -21.65 17.45
CA ASP A 243 -21.09 -22.73 16.83
C ASP A 243 -22.26 -23.12 17.73
N ASN A 244 -23.48 -23.11 17.16
CA ASN A 244 -24.72 -23.37 17.90
C ASN A 244 -24.87 -22.53 19.20
N GLY A 245 -24.40 -21.29 19.15
CA GLY A 245 -24.47 -20.34 20.29
C GLY A 245 -23.39 -20.54 21.36
N VAL A 246 -22.48 -21.50 21.19
CA VAL A 246 -21.35 -21.73 22.09
C VAL A 246 -20.07 -21.19 21.45
N GLU A 247 -19.33 -20.39 22.19
CA GLU A 247 -18.06 -19.82 21.75
C GLU A 247 -16.87 -20.69 22.17
N HIS A 248 -15.99 -21.00 21.21
CA HIS A 248 -14.83 -21.87 21.35
C HIS A 248 -13.56 -21.11 20.96
N ASP A 249 -12.55 -21.14 21.84
CA ASP A 249 -11.24 -20.54 21.57
C ASP A 249 -10.40 -21.41 20.63
N LEU A 250 -9.78 -20.79 19.62
CA LEU A 250 -8.89 -21.47 18.67
C LEU A 250 -7.44 -21.61 19.17
N TYR A 251 -7.12 -21.00 20.32
CA TYR A 251 -5.83 -21.07 21.00
C TYR A 251 -6.07 -21.32 22.49
N ASP A 252 -5.12 -21.99 23.15
CA ASP A 252 -5.21 -22.26 24.60
C ASP A 252 -5.22 -20.97 25.44
N ASN A 253 -4.55 -19.93 24.94
CA ASN A 253 -4.45 -18.62 25.56
C ASN A 253 -4.50 -17.53 24.50
N PRO A 254 -4.91 -16.29 24.86
CA PRO A 254 -4.75 -15.14 23.99
C PRO A 254 -3.32 -14.97 23.46
N LEU A 255 -3.22 -14.59 22.20
CA LEU A 255 -1.94 -14.31 21.53
C LEU A 255 -1.47 -12.89 21.86
N PRO A 256 -0.17 -12.66 22.12
CA PRO A 256 0.35 -11.32 22.34
C PRO A 256 0.47 -10.54 21.02
N VAL A 257 0.21 -9.23 21.08
CA VAL A 257 0.57 -8.28 20.02
C VAL A 257 2.04 -7.90 20.20
N ASN A 258 2.91 -8.66 19.53
CA ASN A 258 4.38 -8.58 19.68
C ASN A 258 5.09 -8.03 18.43
N SER A 259 4.35 -7.41 17.53
CA SER A 259 4.87 -6.82 16.31
C SER A 259 4.20 -5.47 16.07
N THR A 260 4.97 -4.51 15.60
CA THR A 260 4.46 -3.20 15.18
C THR A 260 3.50 -3.29 14.00
N ALA A 261 3.58 -4.35 13.20
CA ALA A 261 2.61 -4.64 12.14
C ALA A 261 1.20 -4.80 12.74
N LEU A 262 1.09 -5.59 13.82
CA LEU A 262 -0.15 -5.87 14.54
C LEU A 262 -0.68 -4.69 15.39
N GLN A 263 0.04 -3.58 15.40
CA GLN A 263 -0.39 -2.32 16.02
C GLN A 263 -0.90 -1.32 14.98
N ALA A 264 -0.81 -1.65 13.69
CA ALA A 264 -1.28 -0.82 12.58
C ALA A 264 -2.67 -1.27 12.08
N PRO A 265 -3.37 -0.47 11.26
CA PRO A 265 -4.62 -0.90 10.64
C PRO A 265 -4.45 -2.07 9.65
N PHE A 266 -5.49 -2.86 9.48
CA PHE A 266 -5.59 -4.00 8.56
C PHE A 266 -6.83 -3.88 7.67
N TYR A 267 -6.76 -4.42 6.46
CA TYR A 267 -7.90 -4.56 5.55
C TYR A 267 -8.36 -6.02 5.48
N LEU A 268 -9.63 -6.23 5.13
CA LEU A 268 -10.30 -7.53 5.09
C LEU A 268 -10.11 -8.20 3.72
N LEU A 269 -9.99 -9.53 3.72
CA LEU A 269 -9.99 -10.38 2.53
C LEU A 269 -10.89 -11.60 2.75
N PHE A 270 -11.70 -11.93 1.74
CA PHE A 270 -12.49 -13.15 1.69
C PHE A 270 -12.23 -13.87 0.37
N ASN A 271 -11.91 -15.15 0.41
CA ASN A 271 -11.70 -15.97 -0.79
C ASN A 271 -12.07 -17.44 -0.58
N LEU A 272 -12.32 -18.11 -1.70
CA LEU A 272 -12.43 -19.56 -1.79
C LEU A 272 -11.35 -20.07 -2.76
N ALA A 273 -10.17 -20.43 -2.26
CA ALA A 273 -9.11 -20.99 -3.10
C ALA A 273 -9.41 -22.43 -3.53
N VAL A 274 -8.72 -22.90 -4.58
CA VAL A 274 -8.76 -24.27 -5.09
C VAL A 274 -7.34 -24.83 -5.20
N GLY A 275 -7.04 -25.89 -4.44
CA GLY A 275 -5.75 -26.53 -4.40
C GLY A 275 -4.70 -25.73 -3.62
N GLY A 276 -3.43 -26.02 -3.90
CA GLY A 276 -2.28 -25.33 -3.30
C GLY A 276 -1.65 -26.06 -2.13
N ASN A 277 -0.55 -25.50 -1.63
CA ASN A 277 0.38 -26.08 -0.66
C ASN A 277 -0.25 -26.51 0.68
N PHE A 278 -1.38 -25.91 1.03
CA PHE A 278 -2.10 -26.15 2.27
C PHE A 278 -3.22 -27.19 2.14
N THR A 279 -3.49 -27.66 0.91
CA THR A 279 -4.48 -28.70 0.62
C THR A 279 -3.79 -30.02 0.20
N ASP A 280 -4.55 -31.12 0.10
CA ASP A 280 -4.05 -32.38 -0.48
C ASP A 280 -4.06 -32.38 -2.03
N ALA A 281 -4.38 -31.24 -2.69
CA ALA A 281 -4.40 -31.10 -4.15
C ALA A 281 -3.34 -30.11 -4.66
N ALA A 282 -2.22 -30.63 -5.16
CA ALA A 282 -1.18 -29.87 -5.84
C ALA A 282 -1.43 -29.74 -7.36
N THR A 283 -2.31 -30.57 -7.92
CA THR A 283 -2.64 -30.59 -9.35
C THR A 283 -4.15 -30.70 -9.53
N PRO A 284 -4.70 -30.26 -10.69
CA PRO A 284 -6.15 -30.28 -10.88
C PRO A 284 -6.80 -31.66 -10.78
N GLY A 285 -6.12 -32.72 -11.20
CA GLY A 285 -6.64 -34.08 -11.14
C GLY A 285 -6.79 -34.64 -9.71
N GLN A 286 -6.24 -33.96 -8.71
CA GLN A 286 -6.36 -34.35 -7.29
C GLN A 286 -7.56 -33.68 -6.59
N VAL A 287 -8.21 -32.70 -7.22
CA VAL A 287 -9.37 -32.02 -6.64
C VAL A 287 -10.57 -32.96 -6.67
N THR A 288 -11.12 -33.29 -5.50
CA THR A 288 -12.33 -34.13 -5.35
C THR A 288 -13.50 -33.36 -4.75
N ALA A 289 -13.30 -32.09 -4.41
CA ALA A 289 -14.34 -31.19 -3.96
C ALA A 289 -15.54 -31.18 -4.93
N PRO A 290 -16.79 -31.24 -4.42
CA PRO A 290 -17.96 -31.03 -5.25
C PRO A 290 -17.97 -29.61 -5.84
N LEU A 291 -17.91 -29.52 -7.17
CA LEU A 291 -17.95 -28.24 -7.90
C LEU A 291 -19.23 -28.16 -8.76
N PRO A 292 -19.90 -26.99 -8.82
CA PRO A 292 -19.51 -25.74 -8.18
C PRO A 292 -19.70 -25.73 -6.65
N GLY A 293 -18.74 -25.17 -5.92
CA GLY A 293 -18.81 -24.92 -4.48
C GLY A 293 -18.97 -23.43 -4.21
N THR A 294 -19.69 -23.03 -3.16
CA THR A 294 -19.88 -21.61 -2.84
C THR A 294 -19.67 -21.35 -1.35
N MET A 295 -18.76 -20.43 -1.05
CA MET A 295 -18.64 -19.82 0.27
C MET A 295 -19.60 -18.63 0.34
N TYR A 296 -20.39 -18.57 1.42
CA TYR A 296 -21.30 -17.46 1.69
C TYR A 296 -20.82 -16.65 2.88
N VAL A 297 -20.78 -15.32 2.77
CA VAL A 297 -20.57 -14.41 3.90
C VAL A 297 -21.83 -13.57 4.07
N ASP A 298 -22.53 -13.79 5.17
CA ASP A 298 -23.78 -13.08 5.50
C ASP A 298 -23.46 -11.65 5.95
N TYR A 299 -22.53 -11.52 6.90
CA TYR A 299 -22.05 -10.21 7.32
C TYR A 299 -20.60 -10.23 7.81
N VAL A 300 -20.01 -9.05 7.82
CA VAL A 300 -18.86 -8.70 8.66
C VAL A 300 -19.21 -7.46 9.48
N ARG A 301 -18.94 -7.51 10.78
CA ARG A 301 -19.22 -6.43 11.73
C ARG A 301 -17.98 -6.16 12.58
N VAL A 302 -17.73 -4.89 12.83
CA VAL A 302 -16.63 -4.43 13.67
C VAL A 302 -17.19 -3.64 14.84
N TYR A 303 -16.88 -4.08 16.05
CA TYR A 303 -17.33 -3.46 17.29
C TYR A 303 -16.16 -2.88 18.07
N GLN A 304 -16.44 -1.88 18.89
CA GLN A 304 -15.49 -1.45 19.91
C GLN A 304 -15.28 -2.57 20.94
N LEU A 305 -14.06 -2.69 21.44
CA LEU A 305 -13.64 -3.68 22.42
C LEU A 305 -12.92 -2.98 23.58
N ASP A 306 -13.52 -2.91 24.77
CA ASP A 306 -12.96 -2.20 25.93
C ASP A 306 -12.48 -0.78 25.60
N GLY A 307 -13.28 -0.03 24.84
CA GLY A 307 -12.93 1.33 24.41
C GLY A 307 -11.94 1.41 23.24
N LYS A 308 -11.37 0.29 22.79
CA LYS A 308 -10.45 0.20 21.64
C LYS A 308 -11.21 -0.18 20.36
N GLY A 309 -10.66 0.21 19.22
CA GLY A 309 -11.23 -0.10 17.91
C GLY A 309 -11.53 1.15 17.11
N SER A 310 -11.13 1.14 15.84
CA SER A 310 -11.46 2.18 14.88
C SER A 310 -11.59 1.58 13.48
N VAL A 311 -12.49 2.14 12.68
CA VAL A 311 -12.62 1.81 11.26
C VAL A 311 -12.44 3.09 10.45
N GLN A 312 -11.53 3.04 9.49
CA GLN A 312 -11.27 4.10 8.55
C GLN A 312 -11.76 3.68 7.16
N LEU A 313 -12.55 4.57 6.53
CA LEU A 313 -13.02 4.40 5.16
C LEU A 313 -12.15 5.20 4.19
N GLY A 314 -11.78 4.58 3.07
CA GLY A 314 -10.87 5.11 2.06
C GLY A 314 -9.39 5.14 2.49
N SER A 315 -8.53 5.56 1.57
CA SER A 315 -7.13 5.92 1.87
C SER A 315 -7.09 7.38 2.30
N GLN A 316 -7.12 7.67 3.61
CA GLN A 316 -6.82 9.02 4.08
C GLN A 316 -5.38 9.07 4.58
N SER A 317 -4.44 9.34 3.67
CA SER A 317 -3.16 9.93 4.06
C SER A 317 -3.36 11.45 4.12
N THR A 318 -2.97 12.06 5.24
CA THR A 318 -2.88 13.51 5.31
C THR A 318 -1.53 13.93 4.74
N ALA A 319 -1.55 14.85 3.78
CA ALA A 319 -0.32 15.40 3.21
C ALA A 319 0.53 16.05 4.31
N GLU A 320 1.78 15.62 4.42
CA GLU A 320 2.76 16.17 5.35
C GLU A 320 3.03 17.65 4.98
N VAL A 321 3.39 18.47 5.96
CA VAL A 321 3.56 19.94 5.78
C VAL A 321 4.83 20.45 6.43
N GLY A 322 5.32 21.61 5.96
CA GLY A 322 6.49 22.29 6.53
C GLY A 322 7.76 21.48 6.33
N LYS A 323 8.36 21.02 7.44
CA LYS A 323 9.54 20.15 7.44
C LYS A 323 9.18 18.75 7.93
N PHE A 324 9.60 17.74 7.18
CA PHE A 324 9.44 16.35 7.54
C PHE A 324 10.79 15.66 7.68
N GLY A 325 11.07 15.14 8.88
CA GLY A 325 12.32 14.43 9.18
C GLY A 325 12.25 12.96 8.77
N VAL A 326 13.09 12.54 7.83
CA VAL A 326 13.24 11.12 7.48
C VAL A 326 14.22 10.43 8.43
N PHE A 327 15.31 11.12 8.77
CA PHE A 327 16.29 10.68 9.76
C PHE A 327 17.01 11.91 10.32
N THR A 328 16.70 12.31 11.56
CA THR A 328 17.31 13.46 12.25
C THR A 328 17.00 13.41 13.75
N ASP A 329 17.90 13.98 14.55
CA ASP A 329 17.77 14.06 16.00
C ASP A 329 17.25 15.43 16.45
N ASN A 330 18.07 16.46 16.27
CA ASN A 330 17.83 17.81 16.76
C ASN A 330 17.36 18.78 15.67
N THR A 331 17.38 18.41 14.38
CA THR A 331 16.82 19.30 13.35
C THR A 331 15.32 19.51 13.61
N PRO A 332 14.85 20.77 13.79
CA PRO A 332 13.44 21.03 14.04
C PRO A 332 12.58 20.67 12.82
N VAL A 333 11.59 19.82 13.04
CA VAL A 333 10.68 19.30 12.01
C VAL A 333 9.24 19.28 12.55
N ASN A 334 8.26 19.41 11.66
CA ASN A 334 6.84 19.36 12.00
C ASN A 334 6.39 17.92 12.32
N ASN A 335 6.96 16.95 11.61
CA ASN A 335 6.72 15.53 11.81
C ASN A 335 7.98 14.74 11.41
N LYS A 336 8.12 13.50 11.90
CA LYS A 336 9.27 12.66 11.56
C LYS A 336 9.00 11.17 11.58
N LEU A 337 9.80 10.45 10.80
CA LEU A 337 10.00 9.02 10.97
C LEU A 337 10.92 8.75 12.16
N VAL A 338 10.62 7.66 12.87
CA VAL A 338 11.40 7.14 13.99
C VAL A 338 11.78 5.71 13.65
N ALA A 339 13.07 5.48 13.46
CA ALA A 339 13.60 4.17 13.09
C ALA A 339 13.19 3.11 14.13
N GLY A 340 12.65 1.99 13.67
CA GLY A 340 12.14 0.91 14.50
C GLY A 340 10.69 1.09 14.98
N THR A 341 10.10 2.28 14.84
CA THR A 341 8.71 2.58 15.23
C THR A 341 7.86 2.87 14.00
N SER A 342 8.19 3.92 13.23
CA SER A 342 7.43 4.34 12.04
C SER A 342 8.19 4.17 10.73
N SER A 343 9.47 3.80 10.79
CA SER A 343 10.29 3.43 9.64
C SER A 343 11.26 2.29 9.96
N ASP A 344 11.84 1.70 8.92
CA ASP A 344 12.94 0.76 9.01
C ASP A 344 14.09 1.21 8.11
N ILE A 345 15.33 1.05 8.59
CA ILE A 345 16.53 1.32 7.81
C ILE A 345 17.01 0.00 7.21
N PHE A 346 17.10 -0.03 5.89
CA PHE A 346 17.50 -1.21 5.15
C PHE A 346 18.88 -1.04 4.53
N VAL A 347 19.67 -2.10 4.61
CA VAL A 347 20.85 -2.30 3.76
C VAL A 347 20.53 -3.42 2.78
N TRP A 348 20.84 -3.19 1.51
CA TRP A 348 20.45 -4.06 0.40
C TRP A 348 21.56 -5.01 -0.05
N ASN A 349 22.82 -4.73 0.34
CA ASN A 349 23.97 -5.61 0.08
C ASN A 349 24.84 -5.80 1.33
N ASN A 350 24.39 -6.66 2.24
CA ASN A 350 25.13 -6.96 3.47
C ASN A 350 26.43 -7.75 3.26
N ALA A 351 26.63 -8.33 2.07
CA ALA A 351 27.91 -8.94 1.73
C ALA A 351 29.01 -7.88 1.54
N SER A 352 28.62 -6.64 1.21
CA SER A 352 29.56 -5.56 0.93
C SER A 352 29.55 -4.45 1.97
N VAL A 353 28.47 -4.35 2.74
CA VAL A 353 28.23 -3.28 3.69
C VAL A 353 28.07 -3.86 5.09
N THR A 354 28.81 -3.28 6.04
CA THR A 354 28.73 -3.60 7.48
C THR A 354 28.50 -2.31 8.28
N PRO A 355 28.10 -2.39 9.57
CA PRO A 355 28.03 -1.21 10.42
C PRO A 355 29.35 -0.42 10.43
N GLY A 356 29.26 0.91 10.34
CA GLY A 356 30.38 1.83 10.46
C GLY A 356 30.48 2.45 11.85
N ASN A 357 31.51 3.25 12.07
CA ASN A 357 31.77 3.91 13.36
C ASN A 357 32.04 5.42 13.26
N LEU A 358 31.74 6.02 12.10
CA LEU A 358 31.77 7.46 11.95
C LEU A 358 30.75 8.12 12.92
N PRO A 359 31.15 9.19 13.64
CA PRO A 359 30.27 9.85 14.60
C PRO A 359 29.13 10.58 13.87
N PRO A 360 27.99 10.82 14.56
CA PRO A 360 26.89 11.63 14.02
C PRO A 360 27.34 13.07 13.70
N TYR A 361 26.58 13.74 12.84
CA TYR A 361 26.80 15.16 12.59
C TYR A 361 26.37 15.98 13.82
N GLU A 362 25.24 15.58 14.40
CA GLU A 362 24.63 16.18 15.58
C GLU A 362 23.87 15.10 16.38
N GLY A 363 23.56 15.34 17.65
CA GLY A 363 22.75 14.39 18.40
C GLY A 363 23.47 13.07 18.68
N GLY A 364 22.73 11.96 18.63
CA GLY A 364 23.20 10.63 19.05
C GLY A 364 23.07 9.54 18.00
N ASN A 365 22.31 9.77 16.94
CA ASN A 365 21.98 8.77 15.92
C ASN A 365 22.64 9.11 14.58
N VAL A 366 23.14 8.08 13.89
CA VAL A 366 23.74 8.23 12.56
C VAL A 366 23.57 6.96 11.75
N MET A 367 23.34 7.09 10.44
CA MET A 367 23.49 5.97 9.53
C MET A 367 24.94 5.86 9.08
N ALA A 368 25.78 5.20 9.87
CA ALA A 368 27.20 4.96 9.59
C ALA A 368 27.44 3.54 9.05
N TRP A 369 28.07 3.44 7.88
CA TRP A 369 28.34 2.18 7.18
C TRP A 369 29.80 2.07 6.73
N SER A 370 30.34 0.85 6.79
CA SER A 370 31.64 0.48 6.22
C SER A 370 31.44 -0.39 4.99
N PHE A 371 31.99 0.04 3.86
CA PHE A 371 32.06 -0.72 2.61
C PHE A 371 33.44 -1.36 2.48
N ASN A 372 33.50 -2.69 2.40
CA ASN A 372 34.74 -3.46 2.55
C ASN A 372 35.13 -4.29 1.32
N THR A 373 34.33 -4.30 0.26
CA THR A 373 34.52 -5.17 -0.92
C THR A 373 34.57 -4.36 -2.23
N PRO A 374 35.74 -3.79 -2.58
CA PRO A 374 35.93 -3.08 -3.84
C PRO A 374 35.36 -3.80 -5.06
N GLY A 375 34.76 -3.04 -5.99
CA GLY A 375 34.12 -3.56 -7.19
C GLY A 375 32.71 -4.13 -6.97
N GLN A 376 32.20 -4.16 -5.74
CA GLN A 376 30.80 -4.49 -5.45
C GLN A 376 29.93 -3.24 -5.30
N TRP A 377 28.62 -3.41 -5.45
CA TRP A 377 27.64 -2.35 -5.23
C TRP A 377 27.25 -2.23 -3.76
N PHE A 378 26.84 -1.04 -3.34
CA PHE A 378 26.21 -0.81 -2.04
C PHE A 378 24.85 -0.13 -2.23
N GLY A 379 23.97 -0.27 -1.24
CA GLY A 379 22.75 0.51 -1.20
C GLY A 379 21.91 0.24 0.02
N GLY A 380 20.98 1.15 0.28
CA GLY A 380 20.06 1.09 1.40
C GLY A 380 18.99 2.16 1.32
N SER A 381 18.03 2.11 2.24
CA SER A 381 16.94 3.07 2.32
C SER A 381 16.45 3.31 3.74
N VAL A 382 15.69 4.41 3.89
CA VAL A 382 14.77 4.62 5.01
C VAL A 382 13.37 4.39 4.48
N GLU A 383 12.80 3.24 4.82
CA GLU A 383 11.49 2.79 4.34
C GLU A 383 10.44 3.08 5.41
N SER A 384 9.37 3.79 5.03
CA SER A 384 8.26 4.08 5.93
C SER A 384 7.39 2.84 6.12
N ARG A 385 6.90 2.62 7.35
CA ARG A 385 5.96 1.53 7.66
C ARG A 385 4.52 1.81 7.26
N GLN A 386 4.23 3.06 6.91
CA GLN A 386 2.93 3.51 6.43
C GLN A 386 3.19 4.41 5.23
N ALA A 387 2.30 4.37 4.23
CA ALA A 387 2.41 5.26 3.09
C ALA A 387 2.43 6.73 3.57
N ARG A 388 3.31 7.55 2.98
CA ARG A 388 3.41 8.98 3.30
C ARG A 388 2.98 9.82 2.14
N ASP A 389 2.10 10.78 2.40
CA ASP A 389 1.73 11.78 1.41
C ASP A 389 2.67 12.98 1.52
N MET A 390 3.59 13.06 0.56
CA MET A 390 4.58 14.12 0.40
C MET A 390 4.20 15.10 -0.71
N SER A 391 2.93 15.13 -1.15
CA SER A 391 2.47 15.94 -2.30
C SER A 391 2.78 17.44 -2.14
N ASN A 392 2.69 17.97 -0.92
CA ASN A 392 3.02 19.37 -0.60
C ASN A 392 4.50 19.73 -0.82
N PHE A 393 5.39 18.74 -0.91
CA PHE A 393 6.82 18.96 -1.07
C PHE A 393 7.26 19.06 -2.52
N ARG A 394 6.35 18.95 -3.51
CA ARG A 394 6.71 18.93 -4.95
C ARG A 394 7.62 20.10 -5.37
N ASN A 395 7.40 21.29 -4.82
CA ASN A 395 8.20 22.50 -5.09
C ASN A 395 9.29 22.76 -4.04
N GLY A 396 9.45 21.84 -3.09
CA GLY A 396 10.39 21.92 -1.99
C GLY A 396 11.72 21.24 -2.29
N THR A 397 12.45 20.91 -1.22
CA THR A 397 13.75 20.26 -1.27
C THR A 397 13.84 19.11 -0.29
N MET A 398 14.66 18.11 -0.61
CA MET A 398 15.20 17.17 0.37
C MET A 398 16.66 17.55 0.65
N LYS A 399 16.98 17.76 1.93
CA LYS A 399 18.34 18.03 2.41
C LYS A 399 18.88 16.80 3.12
N LEU A 400 20.18 16.58 3.01
CA LEU A 400 20.89 15.60 3.85
C LEU A 400 22.29 16.09 4.20
N LYS A 401 22.77 15.68 5.37
CA LYS A 401 24.18 15.68 5.74
C LYS A 401 24.78 14.34 5.35
N ILE A 402 25.94 14.37 4.70
CA ILE A 402 26.66 13.15 4.34
C ILE A 402 28.17 13.35 4.45
N LYS A 403 28.84 12.38 5.07
CA LYS A 403 30.30 12.25 5.09
C LYS A 403 30.65 11.03 4.24
N ILE A 404 31.18 11.28 3.04
CA ILE A 404 31.55 10.23 2.07
C ILE A 404 32.76 10.70 1.23
N PRO A 405 33.70 9.82 0.85
CA PRO A 405 34.87 10.23 0.07
C PRO A 405 34.51 10.84 -1.29
N ALA A 406 35.32 11.78 -1.76
CA ALA A 406 35.11 12.47 -3.02
C ALA A 406 35.14 11.52 -4.23
N ASN A 407 35.96 10.47 -4.19
CA ASN A 407 36.12 9.51 -5.28
C ASN A 407 34.99 8.47 -5.38
N VAL A 408 33.99 8.49 -4.49
CA VAL A 408 32.85 7.56 -4.53
C VAL A 408 31.69 8.20 -5.30
N ALA A 409 31.22 7.53 -6.35
CA ALA A 409 29.99 7.91 -7.05
C ALA A 409 28.78 7.19 -6.43
N PHE A 410 27.67 7.90 -6.28
CA PHE A 410 26.45 7.36 -5.69
C PHE A 410 25.19 8.00 -6.27
N THR A 411 24.04 7.48 -5.91
CA THR A 411 22.73 8.02 -6.22
C THR A 411 21.94 8.28 -4.94
N VAL A 412 21.05 9.27 -4.99
CA VAL A 412 20.05 9.50 -3.96
C VAL A 412 18.69 9.39 -4.61
N GLY A 413 17.82 8.55 -4.06
CA GLY A 413 16.53 8.23 -4.67
C GLY A 413 15.37 8.13 -3.70
N VAL A 414 14.20 7.87 -4.27
CA VAL A 414 12.93 7.70 -3.56
C VAL A 414 12.10 6.63 -4.27
N GLN A 415 11.15 6.02 -3.54
CA GLN A 415 10.22 5.03 -4.08
C GLN A 415 8.79 5.28 -3.61
N ASP A 416 7.83 5.19 -4.51
CA ASP A 416 6.39 5.19 -4.17
C ASP A 416 5.84 3.77 -3.95
N THR A 417 4.61 3.67 -3.45
CA THR A 417 3.95 2.39 -3.21
C THR A 417 3.48 1.69 -4.49
N TYR A 418 3.59 2.34 -5.66
CA TYR A 418 3.21 1.81 -6.97
C TYR A 418 4.40 1.24 -7.73
N THR A 419 5.51 0.99 -7.03
CA THR A 419 6.79 0.47 -7.56
C THR A 419 7.61 1.45 -8.39
N ASN A 420 7.18 2.70 -8.56
CA ASN A 420 8.01 3.69 -9.25
C ASN A 420 9.19 4.08 -8.36
N GLN A 421 10.37 4.13 -8.96
CA GLN A 421 11.60 4.59 -8.34
C GLN A 421 12.25 5.64 -9.23
N ASN A 422 12.87 6.63 -8.60
CA ASN A 422 13.69 7.60 -9.30
C ASN A 422 14.85 8.03 -8.41
N ALA A 423 15.99 8.36 -9.02
CA ALA A 423 17.18 8.75 -8.30
C ALA A 423 18.02 9.76 -9.09
N VAL A 424 18.64 10.69 -8.37
CA VAL A 424 19.61 11.64 -8.91
C VAL A 424 21.03 11.14 -8.66
N LYS A 425 21.94 11.47 -9.59
CA LYS A 425 23.35 11.03 -9.53
C LYS A 425 24.24 12.06 -8.82
N PHE A 426 25.20 11.54 -8.07
CA PHE A 426 26.33 12.27 -7.49
C PHE A 426 27.63 11.66 -8.03
N PRO A 427 28.15 12.15 -9.18
CA PRO A 427 29.39 11.63 -9.77
C PRO A 427 30.59 11.80 -8.84
N ALA A 428 31.59 10.93 -8.96
CA ALA A 428 32.85 11.08 -8.22
C ALA A 428 33.55 12.41 -8.56
N ASN A 429 34.18 13.03 -7.56
CA ASN A 429 34.97 14.27 -7.65
C ASN A 429 34.21 15.48 -8.22
N ALA A 430 32.88 15.46 -8.19
CA ALA A 430 32.03 16.57 -8.62
C ALA A 430 31.31 17.22 -7.42
N THR A 431 31.05 18.53 -7.53
CA THR A 431 30.06 19.21 -6.69
C THR A 431 28.71 19.10 -7.37
N THR A 432 27.73 18.51 -6.70
CA THR A 432 26.38 18.30 -7.24
C THR A 432 25.38 18.60 -6.13
N TYR A 433 24.31 19.35 -6.44
CA TYR A 433 23.32 19.79 -5.44
C TYR A 433 23.93 20.49 -4.21
N GLY A 434 25.03 21.23 -4.41
CA GLY A 434 25.77 21.94 -3.35
C GLY A 434 26.68 21.06 -2.49
N LEU A 435 26.75 19.74 -2.74
CA LEU A 435 27.55 18.83 -1.94
C LEU A 435 29.05 18.99 -2.22
N VAL A 436 29.77 19.52 -1.23
CA VAL A 436 31.24 19.57 -1.20
C VAL A 436 31.78 18.40 -0.37
N ARG A 437 32.78 17.68 -0.90
CA ARG A 437 33.39 16.49 -0.28
C ARG A 437 34.88 16.70 -0.04
N ASN A 438 35.21 17.33 1.07
CA ASN A 438 36.59 17.68 1.48
C ASN A 438 37.14 16.80 2.61
N GLY A 439 36.45 15.70 2.95
CA GLY A 439 36.80 14.82 4.07
C GLY A 439 35.98 15.07 5.35
N ASP A 440 35.19 16.15 5.39
CA ASP A 440 34.24 16.47 6.46
C ASP A 440 32.79 16.23 6.03
N TRP A 441 31.85 16.51 6.93
CA TRP A 441 30.42 16.47 6.65
C TRP A 441 30.04 17.51 5.59
N GLY A 442 29.48 17.05 4.48
CA GLY A 442 28.90 17.90 3.43
C GLY A 442 27.38 17.97 3.53
N THR A 443 26.78 18.92 2.81
CA THR A 443 25.32 19.04 2.68
C THR A 443 24.92 18.96 1.21
N ALA A 444 23.97 18.09 0.90
CA ALA A 444 23.27 18.11 -0.38
C ALA A 444 21.87 18.70 -0.20
N THR A 445 21.44 19.58 -1.11
CA THR A 445 20.07 20.12 -1.17
C THR A 445 19.49 19.80 -2.54
N ILE A 446 18.60 18.81 -2.59
CA ILE A 446 18.08 18.24 -3.84
C ILE A 446 16.64 18.74 -4.04
N PRO A 447 16.30 19.40 -5.16
CA PRO A 447 14.92 19.72 -5.49
C PRO A 447 14.06 18.45 -5.55
N VAL A 448 12.87 18.49 -4.92
CA VAL A 448 11.96 17.34 -4.95
C VAL A 448 11.47 17.08 -6.37
N ALA A 449 11.39 18.09 -7.24
CA ALA A 449 11.09 17.91 -8.65
C ALA A 449 12.07 16.95 -9.35
N ASP A 450 13.36 17.01 -9.02
CA ASP A 450 14.40 16.15 -9.60
C ASP A 450 14.32 14.72 -9.05
N LEU A 451 14.03 14.59 -7.74
CA LEU A 451 13.82 13.29 -7.09
C LEU A 451 12.53 12.61 -7.55
N ALA A 452 11.44 13.36 -7.71
CA ALA A 452 10.15 12.83 -8.11
C ALA A 452 10.12 12.47 -9.60
N GLY A 453 10.82 13.26 -10.44
CA GLY A 453 10.72 13.13 -11.89
C GLY A 453 9.27 13.14 -12.36
N SER A 454 8.97 12.39 -13.43
CA SER A 454 7.62 12.30 -14.00
C SER A 454 6.73 11.19 -13.43
N LYS A 455 7.30 10.24 -12.67
CA LYS A 455 6.61 8.99 -12.32
C LYS A 455 6.32 8.81 -10.83
N ILE A 456 7.05 9.49 -9.95
CA ILE A 456 6.84 9.30 -8.50
C ILE A 456 5.50 9.91 -8.08
N ALA A 457 4.64 9.06 -7.52
CA ALA A 457 3.40 9.44 -6.89
C ALA A 457 3.65 9.93 -5.45
N LEU A 458 3.95 11.22 -5.30
CA LEU A 458 4.24 11.84 -4.00
C LEU A 458 3.09 11.67 -2.97
N GLN A 459 1.86 11.44 -3.42
CA GLN A 459 0.72 11.17 -2.54
C GLN A 459 0.79 9.82 -1.80
N SER A 460 1.68 8.91 -2.21
CA SER A 460 1.81 7.59 -1.60
C SER A 460 3.24 7.08 -1.68
N MET A 461 4.09 7.58 -0.77
CA MET A 461 5.51 7.27 -0.71
C MET A 461 5.84 6.10 0.23
N LEU A 462 6.79 5.26 -0.18
CA LEU A 462 7.35 4.14 0.58
C LEU A 462 8.75 4.46 1.10
N ASP A 463 9.75 4.58 0.22
CA ASP A 463 11.11 4.99 0.58
C ASP A 463 11.21 6.50 0.41
N LEU A 464 11.32 7.24 1.52
CA LEU A 464 11.54 8.70 1.50
C LEU A 464 13.01 9.08 1.32
N PHE A 465 13.89 8.09 1.38
CA PHE A 465 15.30 8.22 1.07
C PHE A 465 15.87 6.86 0.68
N GLN A 466 16.61 6.84 -0.42
CA GLN A 466 17.45 5.74 -0.85
C GLN A 466 18.84 6.26 -1.16
N ILE A 467 19.85 5.45 -0.90
CA ILE A 467 21.23 5.68 -1.36
C ILE A 467 21.76 4.40 -2.00
N ALA A 468 22.45 4.51 -3.13
CA ALA A 468 23.11 3.38 -3.77
C ALA A 468 24.37 3.81 -4.52
N SER A 469 25.30 2.89 -4.78
CA SER A 469 26.40 3.14 -5.72
C SER A 469 25.86 3.40 -7.13
N ASP A 470 26.52 4.28 -7.90
CA ASP A 470 26.23 4.37 -9.34
C ASP A 470 26.67 3.07 -10.03
N SER A 471 25.76 2.39 -10.72
CA SER A 471 26.04 1.13 -11.39
C SER A 471 27.08 1.25 -12.51
N ALA A 472 27.26 2.46 -13.04
CA ALA A 472 28.30 2.76 -14.04
C ALA A 472 29.68 3.07 -13.41
N ALA A 473 29.76 3.24 -12.09
CA ALA A 473 30.98 3.66 -11.39
C ALA A 473 31.05 3.07 -9.97
N LEU A 474 31.18 1.74 -9.89
CA LEU A 474 31.28 1.02 -8.62
C LEU A 474 32.55 1.44 -7.83
N PRO A 475 32.51 1.47 -6.48
CA PRO A 475 33.66 1.89 -5.68
C PRO A 475 34.88 0.97 -5.86
N GLY A 476 36.02 1.55 -6.24
CA GLY A 476 37.28 0.82 -6.43
C GLY A 476 38.10 0.59 -5.15
N SER A 477 37.66 1.10 -4.01
CA SER A 477 38.36 0.98 -2.72
C SER A 477 37.37 0.86 -1.57
N ALA A 478 37.81 0.27 -0.45
CA ALA A 478 37.04 0.30 0.80
C ALA A 478 36.90 1.73 1.33
N PHE A 479 35.78 2.03 1.99
CA PHE A 479 35.53 3.33 2.60
C PHE A 479 34.47 3.24 3.70
N GLN A 480 34.38 4.28 4.54
CA GLN A 480 33.23 4.49 5.39
C GLN A 480 32.40 5.68 4.91
N MET A 481 31.09 5.62 5.15
CA MET A 481 30.18 6.73 4.94
C MET A 481 29.26 6.91 6.15
N ALA A 482 28.81 8.14 6.37
CA ALA A 482 27.80 8.47 7.36
C ALA A 482 26.77 9.42 6.75
N ILE A 483 25.50 9.21 7.09
CA ILE A 483 24.38 10.03 6.63
C ILE A 483 23.58 10.47 7.86
N ASP A 484 23.18 11.73 7.87
CA ASP A 484 22.42 12.35 8.95
C ASP A 484 21.52 13.46 8.38
N ASP A 485 20.61 13.99 9.19
CA ASP A 485 19.75 15.13 8.87
C ASP A 485 19.04 15.05 7.50
N ILE A 486 18.42 13.90 7.22
CA ILE A 486 17.58 13.75 6.03
C ILE A 486 16.23 14.41 6.30
N VAL A 487 16.02 15.58 5.70
CA VAL A 487 14.84 16.41 5.94
C VAL A 487 14.24 16.89 4.62
N TRP A 488 12.95 16.64 4.45
CA TRP A 488 12.13 17.25 3.41
C TRP A 488 11.61 18.59 3.91
N ASP A 489 11.61 19.60 3.04
CA ASP A 489 11.22 20.97 3.36
C ASP A 489 10.37 21.50 2.20
N THR A 490 9.12 21.91 2.45
CA THR A 490 8.23 22.47 1.41
C THR A 490 8.77 23.78 0.82
N GLY A 491 9.73 24.41 1.50
CA GLY A 491 10.29 25.71 1.15
C GLY A 491 9.36 26.86 1.52
N THR A 492 9.95 27.96 2.01
CA THR A 492 9.52 29.30 1.62
C THR A 492 10.12 29.59 0.24
N PRO A 493 9.43 30.30 -0.67
CA PRO A 493 9.98 30.62 -1.99
C PRO A 493 11.33 31.31 -1.83
N THR A 494 12.38 30.73 -2.40
CA THR A 494 13.69 31.40 -2.51
C THR A 494 13.48 32.69 -3.30
N PRO A 495 13.87 33.87 -2.79
CA PRO A 495 13.79 35.10 -3.58
C PRO A 495 14.64 34.90 -4.84
N THR A 496 14.02 35.10 -6.00
CA THR A 496 14.70 35.23 -7.29
C THR A 496 15.89 36.17 -7.11
N PRO A 497 17.13 35.81 -7.52
CA PRO A 497 18.26 36.72 -7.40
C PRO A 497 17.90 38.04 -8.10
N THR A 498 17.96 39.14 -7.34
CA THR A 498 17.81 40.48 -7.92
C THR A 498 18.89 40.65 -8.99
N PRO A 499 18.54 40.99 -10.24
CA PRO A 499 19.54 41.15 -11.28
C PRO A 499 20.54 42.25 -10.86
N THR A 500 21.81 41.88 -10.79
CA THR A 500 22.91 42.84 -10.63
C THR A 500 22.86 43.82 -11.81
N PRO A 501 22.91 45.14 -11.58
CA PRO A 501 22.91 46.12 -12.67
C PRO A 501 24.18 45.95 -13.51
N THR A 502 24.01 45.51 -14.76
CA THR A 502 25.09 45.43 -15.75
C THR A 502 25.47 46.85 -16.22
N PRO A 503 26.76 47.21 -16.30
CA PRO A 503 27.19 48.49 -16.86
C PRO A 503 26.86 48.57 -18.36
N THR A 504 26.27 49.69 -18.76
CA THR A 504 25.83 49.99 -20.13
C THR A 504 27.00 49.98 -21.13
N PRO A 505 27.00 49.12 -22.17
CA PRO A 505 27.95 49.21 -23.27
C PRO A 505 27.46 50.13 -24.39
N THR A 506 28.41 50.89 -24.94
CA THR A 506 28.32 51.78 -26.11
C THR A 506 27.90 51.02 -27.39
N PRO A 507 27.08 51.62 -28.29
CA PRO A 507 26.51 50.91 -29.44
C PRO A 507 27.54 50.65 -30.55
N THR A 508 27.51 49.43 -31.10
CA THR A 508 28.16 49.02 -32.36
C THR A 508 27.10 48.33 -33.23
N PRO A 509 27.06 48.56 -34.56
CA PRO A 509 25.95 48.18 -35.42
C PRO A 509 25.72 46.68 -35.56
N THR A 510 24.43 46.33 -35.53
CA THR A 510 23.82 45.00 -35.55
C THR A 510 23.98 44.28 -36.90
N PRO A 511 24.52 43.05 -36.95
CA PRO A 511 24.22 42.10 -38.02
C PRO A 511 22.86 41.42 -37.77
N THR A 512 22.08 41.31 -38.84
CA THR A 512 20.71 40.76 -38.87
C THR A 512 20.62 39.35 -38.26
N PRO A 513 19.79 39.12 -37.22
CA PRO A 513 19.57 37.78 -36.67
C PRO A 513 18.58 36.97 -37.49
N THR A 514 18.92 35.69 -37.68
CA THR A 514 18.06 34.60 -38.12
C THR A 514 16.89 34.41 -37.13
N PRO A 515 15.65 34.15 -37.59
CA PRO A 515 14.48 34.06 -36.72
C PRO A 515 14.60 32.89 -35.72
N THR A 516 14.46 33.21 -34.45
CA THR A 516 14.25 32.28 -33.35
C THR A 516 12.87 31.61 -33.48
N PRO A 517 12.74 30.28 -33.28
CA PRO A 517 11.43 29.63 -33.30
C PRO A 517 10.54 30.18 -32.16
N THR A 518 9.38 30.69 -32.54
CA THR A 518 8.32 31.13 -31.63
C THR A 518 7.84 29.94 -30.78
N PRO A 519 7.66 30.09 -29.45
CA PRO A 519 7.07 29.04 -28.62
C PRO A 519 5.67 28.70 -29.14
N THR A 520 5.42 27.41 -29.34
CA THR A 520 4.09 26.90 -29.70
C THR A 520 3.10 27.27 -28.58
N PRO A 521 1.97 27.93 -28.90
CA PRO A 521 1.02 28.36 -27.88
C PRO A 521 0.45 27.16 -27.11
N THR A 522 0.42 27.26 -25.79
CA THR A 522 -0.28 26.30 -24.93
C THR A 522 -1.78 26.29 -25.30
N PRO A 523 -2.40 25.13 -25.50
CA PRO A 523 -3.80 25.03 -25.87
C PRO A 523 -4.68 25.71 -24.80
N THR A 524 -5.47 26.70 -25.21
CA THR A 524 -6.36 27.45 -24.31
C THR A 524 -7.72 26.77 -24.23
N PRO A 525 -8.13 26.23 -23.07
CA PRO A 525 -9.46 25.64 -22.90
C PRO A 525 -10.53 26.73 -22.85
N ALA A 526 -11.68 26.52 -23.50
CA ALA A 526 -12.79 27.48 -23.49
C ALA A 526 -14.15 26.78 -23.38
N ALA A 527 -15.07 27.39 -22.61
CA ALA A 527 -16.50 27.11 -22.66
C ALA A 527 -17.27 28.36 -23.07
N GLN A 528 -18.17 28.23 -24.05
CA GLN A 528 -18.96 29.32 -24.58
C GLN A 528 -20.42 28.89 -24.70
N GLN A 529 -21.32 29.61 -24.04
CA GLN A 529 -22.75 29.40 -24.19
C GLN A 529 -23.19 29.84 -25.59
N THR A 530 -23.81 28.93 -26.34
CA THR A 530 -24.26 29.16 -27.72
C THR A 530 -25.76 29.37 -27.84
N SER A 531 -26.53 29.01 -26.80
CA SER A 531 -27.95 29.33 -26.65
C SER A 531 -28.35 29.28 -25.17
N ALA A 532 -29.62 29.58 -24.85
CA ALA A 532 -30.16 29.43 -23.49
C ALA A 532 -30.06 28.00 -22.92
N THR A 533 -29.82 26.99 -23.77
CA THR A 533 -29.82 25.57 -23.38
C THR A 533 -28.58 24.80 -23.85
N MET A 534 -27.58 25.49 -24.41
CA MET A 534 -26.39 24.85 -24.98
C MET A 534 -25.08 25.52 -24.55
N LEU A 535 -24.12 24.70 -24.13
CA LEU A 535 -22.75 25.10 -23.79
C LEU A 535 -21.76 24.35 -24.69
N LYS A 536 -20.97 25.10 -25.45
CA LYS A 536 -19.93 24.55 -26.32
C LYS A 536 -18.58 24.59 -25.62
N PHE A 537 -17.94 23.45 -25.52
CA PHE A 537 -16.56 23.30 -25.08
C PHE A 537 -15.63 23.27 -26.29
N SER A 538 -14.46 23.88 -26.18
CA SER A 538 -13.45 23.88 -27.25
C SER A 538 -12.03 23.85 -26.71
N LEU A 539 -11.15 23.10 -27.37
CA LEU A 539 -9.73 22.98 -27.04
C LEU A 539 -8.88 22.86 -28.30
N ASN A 540 -7.91 23.76 -28.47
CA ASN A 540 -7.06 23.84 -29.66
C ASN A 540 -5.88 22.87 -29.57
N THR A 541 -6.08 21.61 -29.97
CA THR A 541 -5.01 20.60 -30.08
C THR A 541 -5.14 19.78 -31.36
N SER A 542 -4.00 19.46 -31.97
CA SER A 542 -3.89 18.64 -33.19
C SER A 542 -4.07 17.14 -32.94
N SER A 543 -4.23 16.71 -31.68
CA SER A 543 -4.62 15.34 -31.32
C SER A 543 -5.97 15.31 -30.63
N TRP A 544 -6.34 14.17 -30.07
CA TRP A 544 -7.62 13.96 -29.41
C TRP A 544 -7.74 14.73 -28.09
N ALA A 545 -8.99 15.07 -27.73
CA ALA A 545 -9.35 15.60 -26.43
C ALA A 545 -10.68 15.02 -25.93
N ASP A 546 -10.78 14.81 -24.63
CA ASP A 546 -11.98 14.50 -23.88
C ASP A 546 -12.39 15.71 -23.04
N VAL A 547 -13.70 15.94 -22.90
CA VAL A 547 -14.26 16.85 -21.89
C VAL A 547 -14.93 16.03 -20.80
N HIS A 548 -14.64 16.41 -19.56
CA HIS A 548 -15.23 15.85 -18.34
C HIS A 548 -16.10 16.93 -17.73
N TYR A 549 -17.40 16.71 -17.56
CA TYR A 549 -18.26 17.73 -16.97
C TYR A 549 -19.37 17.16 -16.08
N THR A 550 -19.82 17.97 -15.13
CA THR A 550 -21.00 17.73 -14.27
C THR A 550 -21.94 18.92 -14.39
N VAL A 551 -23.24 18.68 -14.19
CA VAL A 551 -24.27 19.73 -14.12
C VAL A 551 -24.87 19.70 -12.72
N ASN A 552 -24.81 20.83 -12.00
CA ASN A 552 -25.34 21.00 -10.64
C ASN A 552 -24.89 19.90 -9.65
N GLY A 553 -23.65 19.43 -9.77
CA GLY A 553 -23.11 18.37 -8.90
C GLY A 553 -23.68 16.97 -9.15
N GLY A 554 -24.37 16.76 -10.28
CA GLY A 554 -24.80 15.43 -10.73
C GLY A 554 -23.65 14.54 -11.19
N GLY A 555 -23.97 13.35 -11.72
CA GLY A 555 -22.98 12.39 -12.22
C GLY A 555 -22.08 12.99 -13.31
N GLN A 556 -20.79 12.65 -13.28
CA GLN A 556 -19.82 13.11 -14.26
C GLN A 556 -20.03 12.41 -15.61
N LEU A 557 -20.03 13.22 -16.67
CA LEU A 557 -20.05 12.78 -18.06
C LEU A 557 -18.66 12.99 -18.66
N ASN A 558 -18.16 11.98 -19.37
CA ASN A 558 -16.87 11.99 -20.05
C ASN A 558 -17.13 11.80 -21.54
N VAL A 559 -16.73 12.77 -22.37
CA VAL A 559 -17.08 12.77 -23.79
C VAL A 559 -15.86 13.05 -24.66
N ARG A 560 -15.60 12.14 -25.60
CA ARG A 560 -14.64 12.36 -26.70
C ARG A 560 -15.12 13.47 -27.61
N MET A 561 -14.33 14.53 -27.68
CA MET A 561 -14.65 15.71 -28.48
C MET A 561 -14.41 15.43 -29.97
N THR A 562 -15.19 16.09 -30.83
CA THR A 562 -15.01 16.00 -32.28
C THR A 562 -13.88 16.94 -32.71
N GLN A 563 -12.87 16.40 -33.37
CA GLN A 563 -11.74 17.17 -33.87
C GLN A 563 -12.02 17.71 -35.29
N ASN A 564 -11.89 19.02 -35.46
CA ASN A 564 -11.97 19.71 -36.74
C ASN A 564 -10.85 20.76 -36.85
N ALA A 565 -9.99 20.62 -37.87
CA ALA A 565 -8.94 21.60 -38.19
C ALA A 565 -8.07 22.06 -36.98
N GLY A 566 -7.64 21.12 -36.13
CA GLY A 566 -6.79 21.41 -34.96
C GLY A 566 -7.55 21.94 -33.73
N THR A 567 -8.88 21.96 -33.77
CA THR A 567 -9.74 22.29 -32.63
C THR A 567 -10.64 21.10 -32.31
N ASN A 568 -10.64 20.68 -31.05
CA ASN A 568 -11.58 19.71 -30.51
C ASN A 568 -12.79 20.46 -29.96
N SER A 569 -14.01 20.02 -30.28
CA SER A 569 -15.24 20.64 -29.77
C SER A 569 -16.32 19.62 -29.38
N TYR A 570 -17.11 19.97 -28.37
CA TYR A 570 -18.32 19.23 -27.98
C TYR A 570 -19.36 20.24 -27.46
N THR A 571 -20.64 20.02 -27.75
CA THR A 571 -21.74 20.87 -27.28
C THR A 571 -22.64 20.06 -26.36
N ALA A 572 -22.68 20.44 -25.07
CA ALA A 572 -23.69 19.95 -24.14
C ALA A 572 -25.02 20.67 -24.40
N SER A 573 -26.12 19.91 -24.44
CA SER A 573 -27.46 20.41 -24.69
C SER A 573 -28.42 20.04 -23.55
N GLY A 574 -29.59 20.68 -23.50
CA GLY A 574 -30.60 20.42 -22.46
C GLY A 574 -30.32 21.11 -21.12
N LEU A 575 -29.40 22.06 -21.10
CA LEU A 575 -29.08 22.87 -19.93
C LEU A 575 -30.16 23.94 -19.70
N LYS A 576 -30.25 24.47 -18.48
CA LYS A 576 -31.18 25.53 -18.07
C LYS A 576 -30.42 26.74 -17.55
N ILE A 577 -31.04 27.91 -17.64
CA ILE A 577 -30.52 29.13 -17.00
C ILE A 577 -30.35 28.86 -15.50
N GLY A 578 -29.16 29.19 -14.97
CA GLY A 578 -28.77 28.92 -13.59
C GLY A 578 -28.03 27.59 -13.36
N ASP A 579 -27.99 26.69 -14.36
CA ASP A 579 -27.20 25.46 -14.24
C ASP A 579 -25.70 25.80 -14.11
N VAL A 580 -25.05 25.18 -13.11
CA VAL A 580 -23.61 25.26 -12.90
C VAL A 580 -22.95 24.04 -13.53
N VAL A 581 -22.17 24.28 -14.57
CA VAL A 581 -21.42 23.25 -15.30
C VAL A 581 -19.96 23.31 -14.88
N ASN A 582 -19.52 22.33 -14.09
CA ASN A 582 -18.09 22.19 -13.77
C ASN A 582 -17.45 21.28 -14.81
N TYR A 583 -16.33 21.71 -15.40
CA TYR A 583 -15.69 20.98 -16.48
C TYR A 583 -14.16 21.03 -16.44
N SER A 584 -13.53 19.99 -16.96
CA SER A 584 -12.11 19.93 -17.30
C SER A 584 -11.93 19.16 -18.61
N PHE A 585 -10.72 19.16 -19.13
CA PHE A 585 -10.33 18.45 -20.34
C PHE A 585 -9.13 17.55 -20.07
N THR A 586 -9.13 16.38 -20.69
CA THR A 586 -7.95 15.54 -20.88
C THR A 586 -7.59 15.55 -22.36
N TYR A 587 -6.36 15.85 -22.73
CA TYR A 587 -5.94 15.85 -24.13
C TYR A 587 -4.55 15.28 -24.33
N TRP A 588 -4.29 14.78 -25.53
CA TRP A 588 -2.94 14.32 -25.89
C TRP A 588 -2.05 15.48 -26.31
N ASP A 589 -1.00 15.72 -25.54
CA ASP A 589 0.06 16.66 -25.90
C ASP A 589 1.06 15.97 -26.83
N THR A 590 0.97 16.29 -28.12
CA THR A 590 1.86 15.72 -29.15
C THR A 590 3.30 16.16 -29.00
N ALA A 591 3.58 17.31 -28.37
CA ALA A 591 4.95 17.79 -28.20
C ALA A 591 5.69 17.01 -27.11
N HIS A 592 4.95 16.55 -26.09
CA HIS A 592 5.54 15.86 -24.94
C HIS A 592 5.13 14.39 -24.79
N ASN A 593 4.25 13.88 -25.66
CA ASN A 593 3.86 12.48 -25.78
C ASN A 593 3.20 11.88 -24.52
N TYR A 594 2.32 12.64 -23.87
CA TYR A 594 1.50 12.22 -22.74
C TYR A 594 0.11 12.89 -22.73
N ALA A 595 -0.81 12.36 -21.93
CA ALA A 595 -2.12 12.97 -21.71
C ALA A 595 -2.05 14.05 -20.61
N VAL A 596 -2.67 15.20 -20.85
CA VAL A 596 -2.64 16.36 -19.95
C VAL A 596 -4.06 16.66 -19.48
N ASP A 597 -4.23 16.77 -18.17
CA ASP A 597 -5.47 17.24 -17.55
C ASP A 597 -5.40 18.75 -17.30
N THR A 598 -6.46 19.45 -17.67
CA THR A 598 -6.62 20.88 -17.38
C THR A 598 -7.26 21.07 -16.01
N ALA A 599 -6.98 22.22 -15.38
CA ALA A 599 -7.61 22.57 -14.11
C ALA A 599 -9.14 22.63 -14.24
N LEU A 600 -9.84 22.24 -13.18
CA LEU A 600 -11.30 22.31 -13.13
C LEU A 600 -11.76 23.77 -13.29
N GLN A 601 -12.69 23.99 -14.20
CA GLN A 601 -13.35 25.26 -14.47
C GLN A 601 -14.85 25.13 -14.19
N SER A 602 -15.53 26.28 -14.06
CA SER A 602 -16.97 26.32 -13.82
C SER A 602 -17.62 27.37 -14.70
N TYR A 603 -18.77 27.04 -15.28
CA TYR A 603 -19.60 27.94 -16.07
C TYR A 603 -21.04 27.92 -15.56
N THR A 604 -21.60 29.08 -15.25
CA THR A 604 -23.02 29.21 -14.92
C THR A 604 -23.79 29.68 -16.15
N MET A 605 -24.78 28.88 -16.57
CA MET A 605 -25.65 29.20 -17.70
C MET A 605 -26.44 30.49 -17.43
N LYS A 606 -26.36 31.44 -18.36
CA LYS A 606 -26.96 32.79 -18.27
C LYS A 606 -28.21 32.95 -19.10
#